data_AF-A0A6B0R3N6-F1
#
_entry.id   AF-A0A6B0R3N6-F1
#
_cell.length_a   1.000
_cell.length_b   1.000
_cell.length_c   1.000
_cell.angle_alpha   90.00
_cell.angle_beta   90.00
_cell.angle_gamma   90.00
#
_symmetry.space_group_name_H-M   'P 1'
#
loop_
_entity.id
_entity.type
_entity.pdbx_description
1 polymer ?
#
loop_
_entity_poly.entity_id
_entity_poly.type
_entity_poly.pdbx_seq_one_letter_code
_entity_poly.pdbx_strand_id
1 'polypeptide(L)'
;MNGDKFRKFIKAPPRNYSMIVMFTALQPQRQCSVCRLANEEYQILANSWRYSSAFCNKLFFSKVDYDEGTDIFQQLNINSAPTFMHFPPKGRPKRADTFDLQRIGFGAEQLAKWIADRTDVHIRVFRPPNYSGTIALALLVSLVGGLLYLRRNNLEFIYNKTGWAMVSLCIVFAMTSGQMWNHIRGPPYAHKNPHNGQVHYKNILGLHSSDAAITMGMVLLNEAATSKGDVGKRRRKNSMKIMGIQKKKSTEFVQGNISRVLGMAKKKTL
;
A
#
# COMPACT_ATOMS: atom_id res chain seq x y z
N MET A 1 0.90 -30.80 5.90
CA MET A 1 0.64 -32.23 6.24
C MET A 1 1.82 -32.99 5.67
N ASN A 2 2.54 -33.74 6.49
CA ASN A 2 3.71 -34.49 6.04
C ASN A 2 3.31 -35.77 5.29
N GLY A 3 4.28 -36.40 4.62
CA GLY A 3 4.20 -37.71 3.94
C GLY A 3 3.34 -38.75 4.67
N ASP A 4 3.66 -39.01 5.93
CA ASP A 4 3.01 -40.08 6.71
C ASP A 4 1.55 -39.81 7.01
N LYS A 5 1.22 -38.56 7.37
CA LYS A 5 -0.17 -38.15 7.62
C LYS A 5 -1.00 -38.23 6.35
N PHE A 6 -0.44 -37.84 5.21
CA PHE A 6 -1.10 -38.00 3.92
C PHE A 6 -1.39 -39.47 3.61
N ARG A 7 -0.40 -40.35 3.79
CA ARG A 7 -0.58 -41.79 3.56
C ARG A 7 -1.65 -42.38 4.49
N LYS A 8 -1.64 -42.01 5.76
CA LYS A 8 -2.59 -42.51 6.77
C LYS A 8 -4.02 -42.02 6.58
N PHE A 9 -4.23 -40.73 6.31
CA PHE A 9 -5.58 -40.15 6.26
C PHE A 9 -6.17 -40.06 4.84
N ILE A 10 -5.33 -40.06 3.79
CA ILE A 10 -5.79 -39.87 2.40
C ILE A 10 -5.60 -41.12 1.55
N LYS A 11 -4.57 -41.96 1.80
CA LYS A 11 -4.34 -43.18 1.00
C LYS A 11 -4.81 -44.46 1.67
N ALA A 12 -4.62 -44.63 2.96
CA ALA A 12 -5.00 -45.85 3.67
C ALA A 12 -6.53 -46.02 3.69
N PRO A 13 -7.07 -47.22 3.38
CA PRO A 13 -8.44 -47.59 3.69
C PRO A 13 -8.57 -48.01 5.17
N PRO A 14 -9.78 -48.02 5.76
CA PRO A 14 -11.07 -47.59 5.20
C PRO A 14 -11.33 -46.08 5.35
N ARG A 15 -11.99 -45.46 4.36
CA ARG A 15 -12.42 -44.05 4.42
C ARG A 15 -13.91 -43.93 4.07
N ASN A 16 -14.62 -43.14 4.85
CA ASN A 16 -16.01 -42.75 4.65
C ASN A 16 -16.17 -41.23 4.46
N TYR A 17 -15.06 -40.54 4.19
CA TYR A 17 -14.99 -39.10 3.99
C TYR A 17 -14.21 -38.74 2.72
N SER A 18 -14.57 -37.62 2.13
CA SER A 18 -13.86 -36.92 1.07
C SER A 18 -12.81 -35.98 1.66
N MET A 19 -11.63 -35.96 1.03
CA MET A 19 -10.53 -35.05 1.41
C MET A 19 -10.27 -34.08 0.28
N ILE A 20 -10.33 -32.78 0.56
CA ILE A 20 -9.86 -31.74 -0.36
C ILE A 20 -8.45 -31.37 0.04
N VAL A 21 -7.50 -31.52 -0.88
CA VAL A 21 -6.08 -31.31 -0.61
C VAL A 21 -5.56 -30.18 -1.49
N MET A 22 -4.97 -29.17 -0.86
CA MET A 22 -4.17 -28.16 -1.53
C MET A 22 -2.69 -28.57 -1.50
N PHE A 23 -2.10 -28.81 -2.67
CA PHE A 23 -0.66 -28.93 -2.86
C PHE A 23 -0.09 -27.54 -3.06
N THR A 24 0.84 -27.12 -2.20
CA THR A 24 1.36 -25.76 -2.17
C THR A 24 2.87 -25.73 -1.91
N ALA A 25 3.47 -24.55 -2.05
CA ALA A 25 4.87 -24.30 -1.69
C ALA A 25 4.94 -22.91 -1.03
N LEU A 26 4.61 -22.86 0.26
CA LEU A 26 4.51 -21.63 1.05
C LEU A 26 5.86 -21.18 1.64
N GLN A 27 6.87 -22.04 1.60
CA GLN A 27 8.16 -21.72 2.17
C GLN A 27 8.76 -20.47 1.50
N PRO A 28 9.26 -19.47 2.27
CA PRO A 28 9.76 -18.22 1.71
C PRO A 28 10.88 -18.39 0.68
N GLN A 29 11.66 -19.47 0.81
CA GLN A 29 12.73 -19.84 -0.12
C GLN A 29 12.23 -20.10 -1.55
N ARG A 30 10.98 -20.53 -1.72
CA ARG A 30 10.36 -20.85 -3.02
C ARG A 30 9.75 -19.63 -3.72
N GLN A 31 9.55 -18.53 -3.00
CA GLN A 31 9.01 -17.25 -3.51
C GLN A 31 7.72 -17.39 -4.35
N CYS A 32 6.85 -18.37 -4.05
CA CYS A 32 5.62 -18.62 -4.80
C CYS A 32 4.51 -17.63 -4.38
N SER A 33 4.35 -16.54 -5.14
CA SER A 33 3.31 -15.53 -4.89
C SER A 33 1.89 -16.08 -5.06
N VAL A 34 1.67 -16.90 -6.09
CA VAL A 34 0.36 -17.53 -6.39
C VAL A 34 -0.05 -18.48 -5.27
N CYS A 35 0.89 -19.24 -4.71
CA CYS A 35 0.65 -20.16 -3.60
C CYS A 35 0.15 -19.43 -2.35
N ARG A 36 0.68 -18.23 -2.07
CA ARG A 36 0.26 -17.43 -0.92
C ARG A 36 -1.19 -16.95 -1.07
N LEU A 37 -1.52 -16.37 -2.23
CA LEU A 37 -2.87 -15.90 -2.53
C LEU A 37 -3.89 -17.05 -2.55
N ALA A 38 -3.53 -18.18 -3.15
CA ALA A 38 -4.38 -19.36 -3.18
C ALA A 38 -4.59 -19.95 -1.77
N ASN A 39 -3.57 -19.91 -0.89
CA ASN A 39 -3.72 -20.35 0.49
C ASN A 39 -4.66 -19.43 1.29
N GLU A 40 -4.67 -18.11 1.04
CA GLU A 40 -5.61 -17.18 1.67
C GLU A 40 -7.06 -17.54 1.31
N GLU A 41 -7.37 -17.72 0.02
CA GLU A 41 -8.71 -18.12 -0.44
C GLU A 41 -9.09 -19.53 0.07
N TYR A 42 -8.14 -20.46 0.10
CA TYR A 42 -8.36 -21.81 0.65
C TYR A 42 -8.66 -21.78 2.15
N GLN A 43 -8.02 -20.89 2.91
CA GLN A 43 -8.32 -20.70 4.34
C GLN A 43 -9.71 -20.11 4.54
N ILE A 44 -10.11 -19.12 3.75
CA ILE A 44 -11.47 -18.55 3.80
C ILE A 44 -12.50 -19.65 3.56
N LEU A 45 -12.29 -20.49 2.55
CA LEU A 45 -13.16 -21.63 2.24
C LEU A 45 -13.23 -22.64 3.40
N ALA A 46 -12.09 -23.06 3.93
CA ALA A 46 -12.03 -24.03 5.03
C ALA A 46 -12.66 -23.49 6.33
N ASN A 47 -12.47 -22.21 6.63
CA ASN A 47 -13.11 -21.55 7.76
C ASN A 47 -14.63 -21.42 7.54
N SER A 48 -15.05 -21.06 6.33
CA SER A 48 -16.47 -21.00 5.97
C SER A 48 -17.15 -22.37 6.14
N TRP A 49 -16.45 -23.45 5.79
CA TRP A 49 -16.93 -24.81 6.05
C TRP A 49 -17.04 -25.11 7.55
N ARG A 50 -16.01 -24.76 8.33
CA ARG A 50 -15.99 -24.98 9.78
C ARG A 50 -17.16 -24.32 10.50
N TYR A 51 -17.57 -23.13 10.06
CA TYR A 51 -18.68 -22.37 10.65
C TYR A 51 -20.02 -22.55 9.94
N SER A 52 -20.08 -23.40 8.90
CA SER A 52 -21.32 -23.66 8.17
C SER A 52 -22.25 -24.55 8.99
N SER A 53 -23.56 -24.27 8.94
CA SER A 53 -24.59 -25.16 9.50
C SER A 53 -24.67 -26.51 8.79
N ALA A 54 -24.13 -26.61 7.57
CA ALA A 54 -24.06 -27.84 6.79
C ALA A 54 -22.82 -28.70 7.14
N PHE A 55 -22.04 -28.32 8.16
CA PHE A 55 -20.82 -29.02 8.56
C PHE A 55 -21.10 -30.51 8.84
N CYS A 56 -20.33 -31.38 8.20
CA CYS A 56 -20.44 -32.82 8.38
C CYS A 56 -19.05 -33.49 8.40
N ASN A 57 -18.96 -34.63 9.09
CA ASN A 57 -17.72 -35.42 9.19
C ASN A 57 -17.39 -36.23 7.91
N LYS A 58 -17.95 -35.83 6.77
CA LYS A 58 -17.74 -36.45 5.46
C LYS A 58 -16.82 -35.63 4.56
N LEU A 59 -16.49 -34.39 4.91
CA LEU A 59 -15.62 -33.53 4.12
C LEU A 59 -14.58 -32.85 5.00
N PHE A 60 -13.31 -33.03 4.65
CA PHE A 60 -12.19 -32.42 5.36
C PHE A 60 -11.24 -31.71 4.39
N PHE A 61 -10.58 -30.68 4.90
CA PHE A 61 -9.63 -29.85 4.18
C PHE A 61 -8.22 -30.11 4.71
N SER A 62 -7.25 -30.21 3.80
CA SER A 62 -5.85 -30.39 4.14
C SER A 62 -4.95 -29.68 3.14
N LYS A 63 -3.73 -29.36 3.58
CA LYS A 63 -2.69 -28.83 2.71
C LYS A 63 -1.39 -29.58 2.88
N VAL A 64 -0.71 -29.83 1.77
CA VAL A 64 0.60 -30.47 1.71
C VAL A 64 1.56 -29.46 1.11
N ASP A 65 2.58 -29.08 1.88
CA ASP A 65 3.65 -28.23 1.38
C ASP A 65 4.70 -29.10 0.68
N TYR A 66 5.28 -28.58 -0.41
CA TYR A 66 6.33 -29.26 -1.15
C TYR A 66 7.50 -29.65 -0.25
N ASP A 67 7.96 -28.73 0.62
CA ASP A 67 9.14 -29.00 1.44
C ASP A 67 8.86 -30.00 2.59
N GLU A 68 7.58 -30.20 2.98
CA GLU A 68 7.16 -31.21 3.98
C GLU A 68 6.84 -32.59 3.38
N GLY A 69 6.63 -32.67 2.07
CA GLY A 69 6.00 -33.83 1.43
C GLY A 69 6.45 -34.04 -0.02
N THR A 70 7.74 -33.81 -0.29
CA THR A 70 8.35 -33.96 -1.63
C THR A 70 8.04 -35.32 -2.26
N ASP A 71 7.99 -36.38 -1.45
CA ASP A 71 7.65 -37.75 -1.86
C ASP A 71 6.24 -37.85 -2.44
N ILE A 72 5.27 -37.12 -1.88
CA ILE A 72 3.88 -37.10 -2.35
C ILE A 72 3.79 -36.40 -3.71
N PHE A 73 4.50 -35.28 -3.88
CA PHE A 73 4.52 -34.53 -5.15
C PHE A 73 5.08 -35.39 -6.29
N GLN A 74 6.17 -36.11 -6.03
CA GLN A 74 6.74 -37.07 -6.99
C GLN A 74 5.75 -38.22 -7.28
N GLN A 75 5.12 -38.78 -6.25
CA GLN A 75 4.18 -39.90 -6.41
C GLN A 75 2.92 -39.52 -7.21
N LEU A 76 2.47 -38.26 -7.13
CA LEU A 76 1.32 -37.75 -7.87
C LEU A 76 1.71 -37.06 -9.19
N ASN A 77 3.00 -37.01 -9.52
CA ASN A 77 3.56 -36.33 -10.69
C ASN A 77 3.12 -34.86 -10.78
N ILE A 78 3.13 -34.15 -9.64
CA ILE A 78 2.77 -32.74 -9.55
C ILE A 78 4.05 -31.91 -9.65
N ASN A 79 4.24 -31.24 -10.78
CA ASN A 79 5.43 -30.43 -11.07
C ASN A 79 5.22 -28.93 -10.80
N SER A 80 3.99 -28.51 -10.50
CA SER A 80 3.64 -27.12 -10.27
C SER A 80 2.69 -26.95 -9.08
N ALA A 81 2.88 -25.86 -8.34
CA ALA A 81 2.04 -25.45 -7.22
C ALA A 81 1.45 -24.05 -7.51
N PRO A 82 0.26 -23.70 -6.98
CA PRO A 82 -0.63 -24.56 -6.19
C PRO A 82 -1.50 -25.49 -7.06
N THR A 83 -1.85 -26.67 -6.55
CA THR A 83 -2.80 -27.60 -7.20
C THR A 83 -3.82 -28.07 -6.18
N PHE A 84 -5.11 -28.08 -6.54
CA PHE A 84 -6.17 -28.59 -5.67
C PHE A 84 -6.69 -29.93 -6.20
N MET A 85 -6.79 -30.92 -5.33
CA MET A 85 -7.33 -32.23 -5.68
C MET A 85 -8.35 -32.72 -4.65
N HIS A 86 -9.38 -33.40 -5.14
CA HIS A 86 -10.35 -34.12 -4.34
C HIS A 86 -10.00 -35.60 -4.31
N PHE A 87 -9.90 -36.16 -3.11
CA PHE A 87 -9.74 -37.59 -2.91
C PHE A 87 -11.08 -38.17 -2.42
N PRO A 88 -11.75 -38.98 -3.25
CA PRO A 88 -13.01 -39.60 -2.85
C PRO A 88 -12.79 -40.65 -1.73
N PRO A 89 -13.85 -40.99 -0.97
CA PRO A 89 -13.77 -41.99 0.09
C PRO A 89 -13.40 -43.36 -0.44
N LYS A 90 -13.81 -43.69 -1.66
CA LYS A 90 -13.54 -44.96 -2.34
C LYS A 90 -12.89 -44.73 -3.70
N GLY A 91 -11.90 -45.54 -4.03
CA GLY A 91 -11.21 -45.49 -5.32
C GLY A 91 -10.11 -44.44 -5.41
N ARG A 92 -9.67 -44.18 -6.65
CA ARG A 92 -8.65 -43.18 -6.98
C ARG A 92 -9.32 -41.89 -7.50
N PRO A 93 -8.67 -40.72 -7.35
CA PRO A 93 -9.15 -39.49 -7.97
C PRO A 93 -9.29 -39.63 -9.49
N LYS A 94 -10.41 -39.14 -10.03
CA LYS A 94 -10.66 -39.01 -11.47
C LYS A 94 -10.06 -37.70 -11.99
N ARG A 95 -9.99 -37.53 -13.31
CA ARG A 95 -9.46 -36.29 -13.93
C ARG A 95 -10.20 -35.02 -13.49
N ALA A 96 -11.52 -35.12 -13.28
CA ALA A 96 -12.35 -34.01 -12.79
C ALA A 96 -12.18 -33.73 -11.28
N ASP A 97 -11.50 -34.62 -10.54
CA ASP A 97 -11.10 -34.39 -9.15
C ASP A 97 -9.83 -33.55 -9.04
N THR A 98 -9.20 -33.16 -10.15
CA THR A 98 -8.17 -32.12 -10.17
C THR A 98 -8.81 -30.82 -10.60
N PHE A 99 -8.68 -29.79 -9.77
CA PHE A 99 -9.23 -28.48 -10.07
C PHE A 99 -8.40 -27.78 -11.16
N ASP A 100 -9.09 -27.25 -12.18
CA ASP A 100 -8.47 -26.51 -13.28
C ASP A 100 -8.23 -25.05 -12.88
N LEU A 101 -7.10 -24.84 -12.18
CA LEU A 101 -6.67 -23.54 -11.68
C LEU A 101 -6.49 -22.50 -12.80
N GLN A 102 -5.95 -22.92 -13.95
CA GLN A 102 -5.56 -22.02 -15.03
C GLN A 102 -6.77 -21.40 -15.73
N ARG A 103 -7.86 -22.16 -15.85
CA ARG A 103 -9.08 -21.71 -16.54
C ARG A 103 -10.06 -20.98 -15.63
N ILE A 104 -10.21 -21.41 -14.37
CA ILE A 104 -11.27 -20.93 -13.47
C ILE A 104 -10.76 -19.86 -12.50
N GLY A 105 -9.48 -19.95 -12.10
CA GLY A 105 -8.93 -19.17 -10.99
C GLY A 105 -9.21 -19.80 -9.62
N PHE A 106 -8.56 -19.28 -8.57
CA PHE A 106 -8.57 -19.84 -7.19
C PHE A 106 -9.51 -19.12 -6.22
N GLY A 107 -10.55 -18.44 -6.72
CA GLY A 107 -11.54 -17.81 -5.84
C GLY A 107 -12.24 -18.85 -4.95
N ALA A 108 -12.42 -18.54 -3.67
CA ALA A 108 -13.04 -19.44 -2.71
C ALA A 108 -14.45 -19.91 -3.14
N GLU A 109 -15.24 -19.05 -3.80
CA GLU A 109 -16.56 -19.39 -4.32
C GLU A 109 -16.49 -20.40 -5.46
N GLN A 110 -15.47 -20.31 -6.32
CA GLN A 110 -15.28 -21.26 -7.41
C GLN A 110 -14.78 -22.61 -6.91
N LEU A 111 -13.90 -22.61 -5.91
CA LEU A 111 -13.50 -23.82 -5.22
C LEU A 111 -14.69 -24.47 -4.51
N ALA A 112 -15.55 -23.69 -3.85
CA ALA A 112 -16.78 -24.18 -3.22
C ALA A 112 -17.73 -24.81 -4.25
N LYS A 113 -17.91 -24.17 -5.41
CA LYS A 113 -18.74 -24.71 -6.49
C LYS A 113 -18.19 -26.03 -7.03
N TRP A 114 -16.89 -26.09 -7.29
CA TRP A 114 -16.24 -27.33 -7.72
C TRP A 114 -16.37 -28.44 -6.66
N ILE A 115 -16.19 -28.13 -5.38
CA ILE A 115 -16.40 -29.11 -4.30
C ILE A 115 -17.84 -29.60 -4.27
N ALA A 116 -18.82 -28.72 -4.45
CA ALA A 116 -20.22 -29.11 -4.54
C ALA A 116 -20.46 -30.08 -5.71
N ASP A 117 -19.91 -29.80 -6.89
CA ASP A 117 -20.03 -30.67 -8.07
C ASP A 117 -19.39 -32.06 -7.87
N ARG A 118 -18.37 -32.17 -6.99
CA ARG A 118 -17.67 -33.44 -6.71
C ARG A 118 -18.20 -34.21 -5.51
N THR A 119 -18.73 -33.52 -4.51
CA THR A 119 -19.06 -34.10 -3.20
C THR A 119 -20.52 -33.93 -2.78
N ASP A 120 -21.30 -33.17 -3.56
CA ASP A 120 -22.69 -32.78 -3.25
C ASP A 120 -22.82 -31.94 -1.96
N VAL A 121 -21.70 -31.38 -1.49
CA VAL A 121 -21.63 -30.52 -0.30
C VAL A 121 -21.56 -29.05 -0.73
N HIS A 122 -22.62 -28.30 -0.46
CA HIS A 122 -22.67 -26.87 -0.74
C HIS A 122 -22.09 -26.04 0.41
N ILE A 123 -20.97 -25.36 0.14
CA ILE A 123 -20.30 -24.48 1.10
C ILE A 123 -20.62 -23.03 0.77
N ARG A 124 -21.25 -22.30 1.70
CA ARG A 124 -21.45 -20.85 1.58
C ARG A 124 -20.19 -20.15 2.09
N VAL A 125 -19.50 -19.45 1.19
CA VAL A 125 -18.25 -18.76 1.51
C VAL A 125 -18.55 -17.43 2.20
N PHE A 126 -17.99 -17.24 3.40
CA PHE A 126 -18.00 -15.97 4.12
C PHE A 126 -16.60 -15.38 4.14
N ARG A 127 -16.40 -14.27 3.42
CA ARG A 127 -15.13 -13.53 3.42
C ARG A 127 -15.05 -12.71 4.71
N PRO A 128 -14.11 -12.98 5.63
CA PRO A 128 -13.98 -12.18 6.83
C PRO A 128 -13.62 -10.73 6.44
N PRO A 129 -14.29 -9.72 7.00
CA PRO A 129 -13.95 -8.33 6.71
C PRO A 129 -12.53 -8.03 7.23
N ASN A 130 -11.71 -7.41 6.38
CA ASN A 130 -10.37 -6.98 6.75
C ASN A 130 -10.45 -5.77 7.69
N TYR A 131 -10.41 -6.02 9.00
CA TYR A 131 -10.42 -4.96 10.02
C TYR A 131 -9.13 -4.12 10.07
N SER A 132 -8.08 -4.52 9.36
CA SER A 132 -6.82 -3.76 9.31
C SER A 132 -7.02 -2.34 8.80
N GLY A 133 -7.83 -2.17 7.75
CA GLY A 133 -8.14 -0.86 7.18
C GLY A 133 -8.96 0.02 8.13
N THR A 134 -9.98 -0.56 8.78
CA THR A 134 -10.83 0.18 9.73
C THR A 134 -10.08 0.54 11.01
N ILE A 135 -9.22 -0.35 11.52
CA ILE A 135 -8.37 -0.06 12.69
C ILE A 135 -7.33 1.02 12.36
N ALA A 136 -6.68 0.94 11.19
CA ALA A 136 -5.73 1.97 10.76
C ALA A 136 -6.41 3.34 10.60
N LEU A 137 -7.61 3.38 10.03
CA LEU A 137 -8.41 4.59 9.91
C LEU A 137 -8.81 5.14 11.29
N ALA A 138 -9.28 4.28 12.20
CA ALA A 138 -9.65 4.67 13.56
C ALA A 138 -8.44 5.25 14.33
N LEU A 139 -7.26 4.64 14.20
CA LEU A 139 -6.02 5.16 14.77
C LEU A 139 -5.64 6.51 14.20
N LEU A 140 -5.74 6.70 12.88
CA LEU A 140 -5.44 7.97 12.23
C LEU A 140 -6.39 9.07 12.73
N VAL A 141 -7.70 8.78 12.77
CA VAL A 141 -8.71 9.72 13.27
C VAL A 141 -8.49 10.06 14.74
N SER A 142 -8.14 9.06 15.57
CA SER A 142 -7.80 9.28 16.98
C SER A 142 -6.54 10.12 17.15
N LEU A 143 -5.52 9.91 16.32
CA LEU A 143 -4.27 10.68 16.36
C LEU A 143 -4.51 12.13 15.96
N VAL A 144 -5.21 12.36 14.85
CA VAL A 144 -5.56 13.70 14.37
C VAL A 144 -6.47 14.40 15.38
N GLY A 145 -7.51 13.73 15.87
CA GLY A 145 -8.42 14.26 16.89
C GLY A 145 -7.69 14.62 18.19
N GLY A 146 -6.78 13.75 18.66
CA GLY A 146 -5.96 14.01 19.84
C GLY A 146 -5.00 15.20 19.65
N LEU A 147 -4.38 15.32 18.47
CA LEU A 147 -3.48 16.42 18.15
C LEU A 147 -4.22 17.76 18.05
N LEU A 148 -5.43 17.75 17.48
CA LEU A 148 -6.33 18.90 17.44
C LEU A 148 -6.81 19.31 18.84
N TYR A 149 -7.10 18.33 19.71
CA TYR A 149 -7.51 18.57 21.09
C TYR A 149 -6.38 19.21 21.92
N LEU A 150 -5.15 18.69 21.81
CA LEU A 150 -3.97 19.23 22.51
C LEU A 150 -3.53 20.60 21.95
N ARG A 151 -3.75 20.87 20.67
CA ARG A 151 -3.43 22.16 20.01
C ARG A 151 -4.64 23.09 19.88
N ARG A 152 -5.70 22.91 20.69
CA ARG A 152 -6.94 23.70 20.61
C ARG A 152 -6.75 25.22 20.69
N ASN A 153 -5.68 25.68 21.33
CA ASN A 153 -5.37 27.11 21.47
C ASN A 153 -4.52 27.69 20.31
N ASN A 154 -4.03 26.86 19.38
CA ASN A 154 -3.16 27.26 18.26
C ASN A 154 -3.72 26.78 16.91
N LEU A 155 -5.01 27.07 16.66
CA LEU A 155 -5.75 26.68 15.45
C LEU A 155 -5.31 27.45 14.19
N GLU A 156 -4.36 28.38 14.29
CA GLU A 156 -3.86 29.17 13.15
C GLU A 156 -3.33 28.29 12.01
N PHE A 157 -2.76 27.12 12.33
CA PHE A 157 -2.31 26.15 11.33
C PHE A 157 -3.44 25.62 10.44
N ILE A 158 -4.65 25.42 10.99
CA ILE A 158 -5.82 24.94 10.26
C ILE A 158 -6.47 26.05 9.43
N TYR A 159 -6.35 27.32 9.83
CA TYR A 159 -6.88 28.42 9.04
C TYR A 159 -5.92 28.91 7.94
N ASN A 160 -4.68 28.39 7.92
CA ASN A 160 -3.69 28.79 6.94
C ASN A 160 -4.01 28.25 5.53
N LYS A 161 -4.48 29.13 4.64
CA LYS A 161 -4.81 28.81 3.24
C LYS A 161 -3.62 28.24 2.45
N THR A 162 -2.39 28.64 2.76
CA THR A 162 -1.21 28.10 2.05
C THR A 162 -0.91 26.65 2.45
N GLY A 163 -1.17 26.28 3.71
CA GLY A 163 -1.04 24.89 4.17
C GLY A 163 -2.02 23.96 3.45
N TRP A 164 -3.29 24.35 3.34
CA TRP A 164 -4.29 23.59 2.58
C TRP A 164 -3.98 23.51 1.08
N ALA A 165 -3.48 24.61 0.50
CA ALA A 165 -3.05 24.61 -0.89
C ALA A 165 -1.93 23.59 -1.13
N MET A 166 -0.91 23.55 -0.26
CA MET A 166 0.18 22.58 -0.34
C MET A 166 -0.30 21.13 -0.19
N VAL A 167 -1.17 20.86 0.80
CA VAL A 167 -1.75 19.51 1.00
C VAL A 167 -2.54 19.06 -0.23
N SER A 168 -3.36 19.96 -0.81
CA SER A 168 -4.15 19.66 -1.99
C SER A 168 -3.28 19.36 -3.23
N LEU A 169 -2.20 20.12 -3.43
CA LEU A 169 -1.20 19.86 -4.47
C LEU A 169 -0.50 18.52 -4.27
N CYS A 170 -0.10 18.18 -3.04
CA CYS A 170 0.51 16.88 -2.74
C CYS A 170 -0.42 15.71 -3.09
N ILE A 171 -1.71 15.81 -2.81
CA ILE A 171 -2.69 14.76 -3.15
C ILE A 171 -2.83 14.62 -4.66
N VAL A 172 -2.97 15.73 -5.39
CA VAL A 172 -3.07 15.71 -6.87
C VAL A 172 -1.83 15.06 -7.48
N PHE A 173 -0.63 15.44 -7.02
CA PHE A 173 0.61 14.85 -7.52
C PHE A 173 0.76 13.37 -7.18
N ALA A 174 0.36 12.95 -5.97
CA ALA A 174 0.36 11.54 -5.59
C ALA A 174 -0.56 10.73 -6.51
N MET A 175 -1.74 11.27 -6.88
CA MET A 175 -2.67 10.63 -7.80
C MET A 175 -2.15 10.60 -9.24
N THR A 176 -1.47 11.65 -9.72
CA THR A 176 -0.89 11.66 -11.09
C THR A 176 0.40 10.87 -11.23
N SER A 177 1.13 10.62 -10.13
CA SER A 177 2.41 9.89 -10.13
C SER A 177 2.31 8.38 -10.42
N GLY A 178 1.11 7.85 -10.63
CA GLY A 178 0.90 6.42 -10.94
C GLY A 178 0.98 5.49 -9.73
N GLN A 179 0.98 6.02 -8.50
CA GLN A 179 0.93 5.24 -7.25
C GLN A 179 -0.27 4.27 -7.21
N MET A 180 -1.40 4.67 -7.77
CA MET A 180 -2.58 3.80 -7.87
C MET A 180 -2.36 2.62 -8.84
N TRP A 181 -1.60 2.80 -9.92
CA TRP A 181 -1.23 1.73 -10.84
C TRP A 181 -0.36 0.67 -10.14
N ASN A 182 0.60 1.13 -9.32
CA ASN A 182 1.43 0.25 -8.50
C ASN A 182 0.61 -0.49 -7.42
N HIS A 183 -0.35 0.19 -6.77
CA HIS A 183 -1.21 -0.41 -5.75
C HIS A 183 -2.13 -1.50 -6.32
N ILE A 184 -2.69 -1.30 -7.52
CA ILE A 184 -3.64 -2.25 -8.13
C ILE A 184 -2.90 -3.45 -8.74
N ARG A 185 -1.74 -3.24 -9.37
CA ARG A 185 -1.04 -4.30 -10.12
C ARG A 185 -0.04 -5.09 -9.27
N GLY A 186 0.45 -4.52 -8.15
CA GLY A 186 1.39 -5.17 -7.24
C GLY A 186 2.53 -5.95 -7.91
N PRO A 187 3.26 -5.37 -8.90
CA PRO A 187 4.29 -6.10 -9.61
C PRO A 187 5.39 -6.59 -8.65
N PRO A 188 5.99 -7.77 -8.90
CA PRO A 188 7.00 -8.36 -8.03
C PRO A 188 8.24 -7.45 -7.92
N TYR A 189 8.62 -7.15 -6.69
CA TYR A 189 9.65 -6.15 -6.33
C TYR A 189 11.09 -6.53 -6.71
N ALA A 190 11.33 -7.79 -7.07
CA ALA A 190 12.62 -8.28 -7.53
C ALA A 190 12.42 -9.27 -8.67
N HIS A 191 13.09 -9.03 -9.79
CA HIS A 191 13.18 -9.98 -10.89
C HIS A 191 14.62 -10.49 -10.95
N LYS A 192 14.80 -11.81 -10.82
CA LYS A 192 16.10 -12.47 -10.87
C LYS A 192 16.33 -12.90 -12.31
N ASN A 193 17.39 -12.42 -12.95
CA ASN A 193 17.66 -12.76 -14.34
C ASN A 193 18.11 -14.24 -14.44
N PRO A 194 17.41 -15.11 -15.21
CA PRO A 194 17.68 -16.55 -15.22
C PRO A 194 19.10 -16.95 -15.67
N HIS A 195 19.78 -16.09 -16.45
CA HIS A 195 21.11 -16.38 -16.99
C HIS A 195 22.28 -15.93 -16.11
N ASN A 196 22.07 -15.00 -15.16
CA ASN A 196 23.17 -14.28 -14.52
C ASN A 196 23.08 -14.34 -12.99
N GLY A 197 21.99 -14.86 -12.42
CA GLY A 197 21.78 -14.94 -10.97
C GLY A 197 21.68 -13.59 -10.24
N GLN A 198 21.91 -12.48 -10.95
CA GLN A 198 21.83 -11.13 -10.41
C GLN A 198 20.38 -10.75 -10.15
N VAL A 199 20.16 -10.28 -8.93
CA VAL A 199 18.88 -9.77 -8.44
C VAL A 199 18.85 -8.28 -8.75
N HIS A 200 18.04 -7.87 -9.74
CA HIS A 200 17.77 -6.46 -9.95
C HIS A 200 16.76 -6.01 -8.90
N TYR A 201 17.28 -5.51 -7.78
CA TYR A 201 16.48 -4.81 -6.79
C TYR A 201 16.09 -3.46 -7.37
N LYS A 202 14.83 -3.31 -7.79
CA LYS A 202 14.30 -1.99 -8.13
C LYS A 202 14.04 -1.28 -6.81
N ASN A 203 15.05 -0.57 -6.30
CA ASN A 203 14.99 0.12 -5.00
C ASN A 203 13.87 1.16 -5.00
N ILE A 204 12.78 0.87 -4.29
CA ILE A 204 11.65 1.77 -4.12
C ILE A 204 12.00 2.96 -3.20
N LEU A 205 13.08 2.88 -2.41
CA LEU A 205 13.62 4.10 -1.78
C LEU A 205 14.06 5.11 -2.86
N GLY A 206 14.55 4.64 -4.01
CA GLY A 206 14.88 5.48 -5.15
C GLY A 206 13.65 5.99 -5.90
N LEU A 207 12.60 5.18 -6.04
CA LEU A 207 11.37 5.57 -6.75
C LEU A 207 10.52 6.56 -5.93
N HIS A 208 10.38 6.34 -4.61
CA HIS A 208 9.74 7.31 -3.72
C HIS A 208 10.58 8.60 -3.56
N SER A 209 11.92 8.48 -3.55
CA SER A 209 12.81 9.66 -3.50
C SER A 209 12.84 10.43 -4.81
N SER A 210 12.70 9.77 -5.97
CA SER A 210 12.59 10.46 -7.26
C SER A 210 11.28 11.22 -7.37
N ASP A 211 10.17 10.68 -6.86
CA ASP A 211 8.88 11.35 -6.87
C ASP A 211 8.87 12.58 -5.91
N ALA A 212 9.54 12.46 -4.76
CA ALA A 212 9.77 13.59 -3.85
C ALA A 212 10.68 14.68 -4.47
N ALA A 213 11.70 14.28 -5.23
CA ALA A 213 12.57 15.22 -5.95
C ALA A 213 11.86 15.93 -7.12
N ILE A 214 10.98 15.22 -7.85
CA ILE A 214 10.18 15.80 -8.94
C ILE A 214 9.16 16.80 -8.38
N THR A 215 8.48 16.46 -7.27
CA THR A 215 7.53 17.36 -6.62
C THR A 215 8.21 18.58 -6.00
N MET A 216 9.36 18.41 -5.35
CA MET A 216 10.17 19.53 -4.83
C MET A 216 10.72 20.41 -5.97
N GLY A 217 11.16 19.80 -7.08
CA GLY A 217 11.63 20.49 -8.28
C GLY A 217 10.53 21.31 -8.96
N MET A 218 9.30 20.78 -9.05
CA MET A 218 8.16 21.49 -9.61
C MET A 218 7.65 22.62 -8.71
N VAL A 219 7.68 22.46 -7.38
CA VAL A 219 7.33 23.53 -6.44
C VAL A 219 8.32 24.70 -6.55
N LEU A 220 9.61 24.42 -6.64
CA LEU A 220 10.64 25.45 -6.87
C LEU A 220 10.47 26.14 -8.23
N LEU A 221 10.09 25.40 -9.27
CA LEU A 221 9.77 25.96 -10.60
C LEU A 221 8.53 26.85 -10.57
N ASN A 222 7.50 26.49 -9.80
CA ASN A 222 6.28 27.26 -9.65
C ASN A 222 6.50 28.53 -8.82
N GLU A 223 7.32 28.47 -7.76
CA GLU A 223 7.75 29.67 -7.03
C GLU A 223 8.60 30.59 -7.92
N ALA A 224 9.49 30.05 -8.76
CA ALA A 224 10.25 30.83 -9.73
C ALA A 224 9.37 31.47 -10.81
N ALA A 225 8.32 30.77 -11.26
CA ALA A 225 7.36 31.27 -12.23
C ALA A 225 6.43 32.35 -11.64
N THR A 226 5.96 32.16 -10.40
CA THR A 226 5.09 33.13 -9.71
C THR A 226 5.86 34.33 -9.14
N SER A 227 7.16 34.20 -8.87
CA SER A 227 8.06 35.30 -8.46
C SER A 227 8.14 36.43 -9.51
N LYS A 228 7.88 36.13 -10.79
CA LYS A 228 7.79 37.14 -11.87
C LYS A 228 6.41 37.83 -11.97
N GLY A 229 5.38 37.33 -11.28
CA GLY A 229 4.01 37.88 -11.33
C GLY A 229 3.76 39.10 -10.42
N ASP A 230 4.69 39.45 -9.54
CA ASP A 230 4.48 40.48 -8.50
C ASP A 230 5.12 41.85 -8.86
N VAL A 231 5.02 42.26 -10.13
CA VAL A 231 5.51 43.58 -10.61
C VAL A 231 4.82 44.73 -9.85
N GLY A 232 3.55 44.53 -9.46
CA GLY A 232 2.76 45.50 -8.68
C GLY A 232 3.26 45.71 -7.25
N LYS A 233 3.66 44.65 -6.54
CA LYS A 233 4.23 44.76 -5.18
C LYS A 233 5.65 45.33 -5.19
N ARG A 234 6.47 45.04 -6.20
CA ARG A 234 7.79 45.68 -6.36
C ARG A 234 7.68 47.18 -6.65
N ARG A 235 6.73 47.63 -7.49
CA ARG A 235 6.47 49.06 -7.72
C ARG A 235 5.96 49.76 -6.45
N ARG A 236 5.04 49.15 -5.69
CA ARG A 236 4.58 49.72 -4.41
C ARG A 236 5.69 49.77 -3.35
N LYS A 237 6.51 48.72 -3.21
CA LYS A 237 7.68 48.74 -2.31
C LYS A 237 8.72 49.78 -2.73
N ASN A 238 9.01 49.92 -4.02
CA ASN A 238 9.94 50.93 -4.50
C ASN A 238 9.39 52.35 -4.36
N SER A 239 8.10 52.58 -4.60
CA SER A 239 7.45 53.88 -4.41
C SER A 239 7.40 54.27 -2.93
N MET A 240 7.09 53.34 -2.02
CA MET A 240 7.19 53.58 -0.56
C MET A 240 8.64 53.83 -0.10
N LYS A 241 9.61 53.12 -0.69
CA LYS A 241 11.04 53.31 -0.36
C LYS A 241 11.56 54.66 -0.89
N ILE A 242 11.13 55.10 -2.07
CA ILE A 242 11.46 56.42 -2.63
C ILE A 242 10.79 57.55 -1.81
N MET A 243 9.52 57.40 -1.41
CA MET A 243 8.85 58.35 -0.52
C MET A 243 9.52 58.41 0.86
N GLY A 244 9.95 57.27 1.41
CA GLY A 244 10.72 57.22 2.67
C GLY A 244 12.10 57.88 2.56
N ILE A 245 12.79 57.70 1.44
CA ILE A 245 14.10 58.34 1.18
C ILE A 245 13.96 59.85 0.96
N GLN A 246 12.91 60.30 0.27
CA GLN A 246 12.61 61.73 0.10
C GLN A 246 12.24 62.39 1.44
N LYS A 247 11.43 61.72 2.27
CA LYS A 247 11.09 62.20 3.61
C LYS A 247 12.33 62.28 4.51
N LYS A 248 13.22 61.27 4.45
CA LYS A 248 14.50 61.25 5.20
C LYS A 248 15.47 62.34 4.75
N LYS A 249 15.64 62.56 3.43
CA LYS A 249 16.44 63.67 2.89
C LYS A 249 15.87 65.05 3.26
N SER A 250 14.55 65.20 3.28
CA SER A 250 13.91 66.45 3.68
C SER A 250 14.12 66.75 5.17
N THR A 251 14.01 65.75 6.05
CA THR A 251 14.35 65.90 7.48
C THR A 251 15.84 66.16 7.72
N GLU A 252 16.75 65.50 7.00
CA GLU A 252 18.20 65.74 7.12
C GLU A 252 18.60 67.13 6.60
N PHE A 253 17.93 67.65 5.55
CA PHE A 253 18.16 69.00 5.04
C PHE A 253 17.66 70.09 6.01
N VAL A 254 16.50 69.88 6.64
CA VAL A 254 15.98 70.79 7.69
C VAL A 254 16.90 70.79 8.91
N GLN A 255 17.38 69.62 9.35
CA GLN A 255 18.27 69.51 10.51
C GLN A 255 19.69 70.06 10.26
N GLY A 256 20.19 69.93 9.02
CA GLY A 256 21.46 70.52 8.58
C GLY A 256 21.41 72.06 8.47
N ASN A 257 20.30 72.63 7.99
CA ASN A 257 20.14 74.09 7.93
C ASN A 257 19.93 74.71 9.31
N ILE A 258 19.19 74.06 10.21
CA ILE A 258 19.06 74.51 11.62
C ILE A 258 20.42 74.49 12.32
N SER A 259 21.25 73.47 12.10
CA SER A 259 22.59 73.37 12.70
C SER A 259 23.58 74.41 12.16
N ARG A 260 23.47 74.81 10.88
CA ARG A 260 24.27 75.93 10.31
C ARG A 260 23.84 77.30 10.85
N VAL A 261 22.54 77.52 11.05
CA VAL A 261 22.01 78.78 11.62
C VAL A 261 22.42 78.91 13.10
N LEU A 262 22.36 77.84 13.89
CA LEU A 262 22.85 77.82 15.27
C LEU A 262 24.38 77.95 15.38
N GLY A 263 25.13 77.42 14.40
CA GLY A 263 26.59 77.58 14.33
C GLY A 263 27.04 79.01 14.02
N MET A 264 26.29 79.76 13.20
CA MET A 264 26.57 81.18 12.92
C MET A 264 26.19 82.11 14.08
N ALA A 265 25.16 81.77 14.87
CA ALA A 265 24.81 82.53 16.07
C ALA A 265 25.90 82.43 17.16
N LYS A 266 26.60 81.30 17.24
CA LYS A 266 27.66 81.08 18.25
C LYS A 266 29.01 81.76 17.92
N LYS A 267 29.17 82.27 16.69
CA LYS A 267 30.41 82.92 16.23
C LYS A 267 30.37 84.46 16.29
N LYS A 268 29.27 85.05 16.79
CA LYS A 268 29.08 86.51 16.93
C LYS A 268 29.07 87.01 18.39
N THR A 269 29.45 86.16 19.35
CA THR A 269 29.50 86.49 20.80
C THR A 269 30.85 86.13 21.44
N LEU A 270 31.93 86.41 20.73
CA LEU A 270 33.29 86.55 21.27
C LEU A 270 33.98 87.67 20.51
#